data_AF-A0A945N397-F1
#
_entry.id   AF-A0A945N397-F1
#
_cell.length_a   1.000
_cell.length_b   1.000
_cell.length_c   1.000
_cell.angle_alpha   90.00
_cell.angle_beta   90.00
_cell.angle_gamma   90.00
#
_symmetry.space_group_name_H-M   'P 1'
#
loop_
_entity.id
_entity.type
_entity.pdbx_description
1 polymer ?
#
loop_
_entity_poly.entity_id
_entity_poly.type
_entity_poly.pdbx_seq_one_letter_code
_entity_poly.pdbx_strand_id
1 'polypeptide(L)' 'MAEATIGALEWIERLIGFDTVSANPNMPLVDDIANYLDGFNIPVKLIHDDTGTKANLFATIGAETDDKGGVVLSGH' A
#
# COMPACT_ATOMS: atom_id res chain seq x y z
N MET A 1 -7.78 -25.72 2.81
CA MET A 1 -7.07 -25.17 1.63
C MET A 1 -6.31 -23.97 2.14
N ALA A 2 -4.99 -24.07 2.30
CA ALA A 2 -4.18 -22.92 2.69
C ALA A 2 -4.21 -21.95 1.51
N GLU A 3 -4.81 -20.78 1.71
CA GLU A 3 -4.84 -19.69 0.76
C GLU A 3 -3.38 -19.32 0.44
N ALA A 4 -3.01 -19.42 -0.83
CA ALA A 4 -1.65 -19.19 -1.27
C ALA A 4 -1.30 -17.72 -1.00
N THR A 5 -0.55 -17.47 0.07
CA THR A 5 0.15 -16.20 0.26
C THR A 5 1.06 -16.01 -0.95
N ILE A 6 0.72 -15.04 -1.79
CA ILE A 6 1.59 -14.58 -2.87
C ILE A 6 2.97 -14.34 -2.25
N GLY A 7 3.99 -15.02 -2.77
CA GLY A 7 5.34 -14.96 -2.22
C GLY A 7 5.90 -13.54 -2.30
N ALA A 8 6.84 -13.18 -1.43
CA ALA A 8 7.46 -11.86 -1.46
C ALA A 8 8.06 -11.52 -2.84
N LEU A 9 8.57 -12.52 -3.57
CA LEU A 9 9.08 -12.35 -4.93
C LEU A 9 7.98 -11.96 -5.92
N GLU A 10 6.85 -12.66 -5.91
CA GLU A 10 5.71 -12.37 -6.80
C GLU A 10 5.15 -10.96 -6.54
N TRP A 11 5.12 -10.53 -5.27
CA TRP A 11 4.78 -9.16 -4.92
C TRP A 11 5.77 -8.15 -5.44
N ILE A 12 7.08 -8.40 -5.30
CA ILE A 12 8.10 -7.52 -5.86
C ILE A 12 7.92 -7.41 -7.37
N GLU A 13 7.75 -8.51 -8.09
CA GLU A 13 7.53 -8.54 -9.54
C GLU A 13 6.29 -7.73 -9.96
N ARG A 14 5.19 -7.85 -9.21
CA ARG A 14 3.97 -7.07 -9.41
C ARG A 14 4.21 -5.58 -9.19
N LEU A 15 4.85 -5.20 -8.08
CA LEU A 15 5.09 -3.79 -7.71
C LEU A 15 6.04 -3.08 -8.68
N ILE A 16 7.12 -3.74 -9.11
CA ILE A 16 8.06 -3.16 -10.09
C ILE A 16 7.48 -3.10 -11.52
N GLY A 17 6.35 -3.77 -11.77
CA GLY A 17 5.66 -3.73 -13.05
C GLY A 17 4.92 -2.42 -13.32
N PHE A 18 4.71 -1.58 -12.29
CA PHE A 18 4.09 -0.27 -12.44
C PHE A 18 5.13 0.79 -12.84
N ASP A 19 4.78 1.65 -13.81
CA ASP A 19 5.62 2.78 -14.20
C ASP A 19 5.46 3.95 -13.21
N THR A 20 6.16 3.86 -12.09
CA THR A 20 6.17 4.88 -11.03
C THR A 20 7.46 5.72 -11.05
N VAL A 21 8.07 5.92 -12.21
CA VAL A 21 9.16 6.91 -12.34
C VAL A 21 8.65 8.25 -11.80
N SER A 22 9.46 8.97 -11.02
CA SER A 22 9.01 10.11 -10.20
C SER A 22 8.15 11.16 -10.94
N ALA A 23 8.35 11.36 -12.24
CA ALA A 23 7.55 12.28 -13.05
C ALA A 23 6.12 11.79 -13.32
N ASN A 24 5.89 10.49 -13.29
CA ASN A 24 4.67 9.81 -13.70
C ASN A 24 3.67 9.64 -12.53
N PRO A 25 2.37 9.54 -12.82
CA PRO A 25 1.35 9.18 -11.83
C PRO A 25 1.65 7.84 -11.16
N ASN A 26 1.41 7.72 -9.85
CA ASN A 26 1.58 6.46 -9.10
C ASN A 26 0.25 5.80 -8.72
N MET A 27 -0.89 6.42 -9.05
CA MET A 27 -2.22 5.92 -8.65
C MET A 27 -2.48 4.45 -9.03
N PRO A 28 -2.07 3.93 -10.20
CA PRO A 28 -2.26 2.52 -10.51
C PRO A 28 -1.62 1.57 -9.48
N LEU A 29 -0.41 1.90 -8.98
CA LEU A 29 0.25 1.14 -7.92
C LEU A 29 -0.45 1.31 -6.58
N VAL A 30 -0.85 2.55 -6.25
CA VAL A 30 -1.54 2.87 -4.99
C VAL A 30 -2.87 2.13 -4.88
N ASP A 31 -3.67 2.16 -5.94
CA ASP A 31 -4.98 1.50 -6.01
C ASP A 31 -4.83 -0.02 -5.89
N ASP A 32 -3.81 -0.59 -6.53
CA ASP A 32 -3.53 -2.02 -6.48
C ASP A 32 -3.21 -2.52 -5.06
N ILE A 33 -2.36 -1.77 -4.33
CA ILE A 33 -2.03 -2.05 -2.93
C ILE A 33 -3.26 -1.83 -2.04
N ALA A 34 -4.01 -0.74 -2.24
CA ALA A 34 -5.20 -0.43 -1.44
C ALA A 34 -6.26 -1.53 -1.57
N ASN A 35 -6.53 -2.00 -2.79
CA ASN A 35 -7.46 -3.10 -3.05
C ASN A 35 -7.02 -4.42 -2.41
N TYR A 36 -5.71 -4.71 -2.42
CA TYR A 36 -5.19 -5.89 -1.76
C TYR A 36 -5.40 -5.84 -0.24
N LEU A 37 -5.12 -4.69 0.39
CA LEU A 37 -5.32 -4.49 1.82
C LEU A 37 -6.80 -4.49 2.23
N ASP A 38 -7.68 -3.98 1.38
CA ASP A 38 -9.13 -4.04 1.56
C ASP A 38 -9.65 -5.49 1.64
N GLY A 39 -9.05 -6.41 0.87
CA GLY A 39 -9.33 -7.85 0.96
C GLY A 39 -9.09 -8.45 2.36
N PHE A 40 -8.28 -7.80 3.19
CA PHE A 40 -8.03 -8.18 4.60
C PHE A 40 -8.78 -7.30 5.61
N ASN A 41 -9.67 -6.41 5.15
CA ASN A 41 -10.33 -5.39 5.96
C ASN A 41 -9.34 -4.45 6.68
N ILE A 42 -8.18 -4.18 6.07
CA ILE A 42 -7.20 -3.23 6.61
C ILE A 42 -7.53 -1.83 6.07
N PRO A 43 -7.88 -0.86 6.92
CA PRO A 43 -8.17 0.50 6.48
C PRO A 43 -6.93 1.16 5.87
N VAL A 44 -7.13 1.81 4.73
CA VAL A 44 -6.09 2.54 4.01
C VAL A 44 -6.44 4.03 3.96
N LYS A 45 -5.48 4.88 4.27
CA LYS A 45 -5.54 6.32 4.09
C LYS A 45 -4.65 6.73 2.92
N LEU A 46 -5.26 7.34 1.91
CA LEU A 46 -4.56 7.93 0.78
C LEU A 46 -4.36 9.43 1.02
N ILE A 47 -3.13 9.89 0.84
CA ILE A 47 -2.74 11.30 0.96
C ILE A 47 -2.30 11.76 -0.42
N HIS A 48 -3.21 12.41 -1.14
CA HIS A 48 -2.98 12.86 -2.51
C HIS A 48 -2.13 14.13 -2.54
N ASP A 49 -1.41 14.31 -3.65
CA ASP A 49 -0.86 15.62 -4.01
C ASP A 49 -1.95 16.54 -4.58
N ASP A 50 -1.59 17.78 -4.87
CA ASP A 50 -2.52 18.78 -5.41
C ASP A 50 -3.07 18.41 -6.80
N THR A 51 -2.38 17.51 -7.53
CA THR A 51 -2.79 17.07 -8.86
C THR A 51 -3.79 15.92 -8.81
N GLY A 52 -3.86 15.20 -7.68
CA GLY A 52 -4.62 13.95 -7.52
C GLY A 52 -4.03 12.77 -8.30
N THR A 53 -2.91 12.96 -9.00
CA THR A 53 -2.28 11.91 -9.82
C THR A 53 -1.25 11.10 -9.05
N LYS A 54 -0.90 11.55 -7.85
CA LYS A 54 -0.01 10.85 -6.93
C LYS A 54 -0.61 10.81 -5.55
N ALA A 55 -0.34 9.74 -4.83
CA ALA A 55 -0.66 9.63 -3.43
C ALA A 55 0.41 8.85 -2.65
N ASN A 56 0.53 9.18 -1.37
CA ASN A 56 1.11 8.29 -0.37
C ASN A 56 0.01 7.39 0.19
N LEU A 57 0.33 6.13 0.43
CA LEU A 57 -0.56 5.16 1.05
C LEU A 57 -0.10 4.90 2.49
N PHE A 58 -1.03 5.01 3.44
CA PHE A 58 -0.79 4.69 4.84
C PHE A 58 -1.81 3.67 5.33
N ALA A 59 -1.35 2.59 5.95
CA ALA A 59 -2.19 1.55 6.52
C ALA A 59 -1.67 1.18 7.91
N THR A 60 -2.57 0.87 8.84
CA THR A 60 -2.23 0.41 10.18
C THR A 60 -2.80 -0.98 10.40
N ILE A 61 -1.95 -1.91 10.81
CA ILE A 61 -2.33 -3.29 11.11
C ILE A 61 -2.31 -3.46 12.62
N GLY A 62 -3.45 -3.85 13.19
CA GLY A 62 -3.65 -3.97 14.63
C GLY A 62 -4.60 -2.90 15.18
N ALA A 63 -4.78 -2.89 16.49
CA ALA A 63 -5.69 -1.96 17.13
C ALA A 63 -5.10 -0.54 17.10
N GLU A 64 -5.87 0.41 16.57
CA GLU A 64 -5.58 1.84 16.71
C GLU A 64 -5.88 2.26 18.16
N THR A 65 -4.91 2.07 19.06
CA THR A 65 -5.04 2.52 20.44
C THR A 65 -3.91 3.47 20.81
N ASP A 66 -4.27 4.65 21.30
CA ASP A 66 -3.33 5.71 21.67
C ASP A 66 -2.38 5.32 22.83
N ASP A 67 -2.67 4.22 23.52
CA ASP A 67 -1.93 3.71 24.67
C ASP A 67 -0.82 2.71 24.30
N LYS A 68 -0.70 2.31 23.03
CA LYS A 68 0.32 1.38 22.54
C LYS A 68 1.13 2.01 21.42
N GLY A 69 2.46 2.02 21.59
CA GLY A 69 3.37 2.39 20.51
C GLY A 69 3.32 1.38 19.35
N GLY A 70 3.86 1.79 18.21
CA GLY A 70 3.93 0.95 17.00
C GLY A 70 5.29 1.06 16.31
N VAL A 71 5.45 0.28 15.24
CA VAL A 71 6.60 0.37 14.32
C VAL A 71 6.09 0.85 12.98
N VAL A 72 6.74 1.86 12.41
CA VAL A 72 6.45 2.33 11.05
C VAL A 72 7.43 1.66 10.09
N LEU A 73 6.89 0.96 9.09
CA LEU A 73 7.64 0.49 7.94
C LEU A 73 7.36 1.45 6.77
N SER A 74 8.40 2.12 6.27
CA SER A 74 8.28 3.11 5.20
C SER A 74 9.19 2.77 4.02
N GLY A 75 8.71 2.99 2.80
CA GLY A 75 9.47 2.87 1.55
C GLY A 75 9.01 3.91 0.53
N HIS A 76 9.79 4.08 -0.55
CA HIS A 76 9.51 5.01 -1.65
C HIS A 76 9.69 4.32 -3.01
#